data_AF-A0A0F9MTB0-F1
#
_entry.id   AF-A0A0F9MTB0-F1
#
_cell.length_a   1.000
_cell.length_b   1.000
_cell.length_c   1.000
_cell.angle_alpha   90.00
_cell.angle_beta   90.00
_cell.angle_gamma   90.00
#
_symmetry.space_group_name_H-M   'P 1'
#
loop_
_entity.id
_entity.type
_entity.pdbx_description
1 polymer ?
#
loop_
_entity_poly.entity_id
_entity_poly.type
_entity_poly.pdbx_seq_one_letter_code
_entity_poly.pdbx_strand_id
1 'polypeptide(L)'
;MNEKKEKPISLDDINEEDIPKKIPAKLINSRVIVFNPLYASYLYVKKNFFGSPLGISKPRLEYFSKPSELSLLEAYYLLEKEEITVLDVKKKKLLTPKEFYAMAKKTHYKFEEKYVIYKDLREKGYIPRPGLKFGADFVVYKKGPGLEHSLFMVHVLRHNKKITSIDMVRAGRLATSVRKKYVIANPLTKSYYFFEWFKP
;
A
#
# COMPACT_ATOMS: atom_id res chain seq x y z
N MET A 1 8.68 -22.42 -31.99
CA MET A 1 7.52 -22.47 -31.08
C MET A 1 7.03 -21.04 -30.87
N ASN A 2 6.00 -20.62 -31.59
CA ASN A 2 5.39 -19.30 -31.39
C ASN A 2 4.68 -19.32 -30.04
N GLU A 3 5.20 -18.56 -29.08
CA GLU A 3 4.46 -18.18 -27.88
C GLU A 3 3.18 -17.46 -28.36
N LYS A 4 2.04 -18.16 -28.27
CA LYS A 4 0.74 -17.50 -28.34
C LYS A 4 0.73 -16.50 -27.19
N LYS A 5 0.98 -15.22 -27.48
CA LYS A 5 0.61 -14.12 -26.60
C LYS A 5 -0.90 -14.22 -26.42
N GLU A 6 -1.33 -14.80 -25.31
CA GLU A 6 -2.72 -14.75 -24.86
C GLU A 6 -3.16 -13.29 -24.95
N LYS A 7 -4.29 -13.06 -25.64
CA LYS A 7 -4.85 -11.72 -25.78
C LYS A 7 -5.02 -11.15 -24.36
N PRO A 8 -4.58 -9.90 -24.09
CA PRO A 8 -4.78 -9.30 -22.78
C PRO A 8 -6.29 -9.26 -22.52
N ILE A 9 -6.72 -10.00 -21.50
CA ILE A 9 -8.10 -9.97 -21.03
C ILE A 9 -8.35 -8.52 -20.60
N SER A 10 -9.37 -7.88 -21.19
CA SER A 10 -9.73 -6.52 -20.79
C SER A 10 -10.29 -6.60 -19.38
N LEU A 11 -9.98 -5.62 -18.54
CA LEU A 11 -10.49 -5.59 -17.17
C LEU A 11 -11.98 -5.34 -17.07
N ASP A 12 -12.60 -4.93 -18.18
CA ASP A 12 -14.05 -4.82 -18.31
C ASP A 12 -14.72 -6.20 -18.43
N ASP A 13 -13.92 -7.25 -18.68
CA ASP A 13 -14.38 -8.64 -18.74
C ASP A 13 -14.29 -9.36 -17.37
N ILE A 14 -13.75 -8.71 -16.32
CA ILE A 14 -13.78 -9.27 -14.96
C ILE A 14 -15.18 -9.01 -14.39
N ASN A 15 -16.06 -9.99 -14.50
CA ASN A 15 -17.36 -9.96 -13.86
C ASN A 15 -17.17 -9.96 -12.34
N GLU A 16 -17.81 -9.03 -11.63
CA GLU A 16 -17.75 -8.98 -10.16
C GLU A 16 -18.32 -10.25 -9.52
N GLU A 17 -19.15 -11.00 -10.25
CA GLU A 17 -19.73 -12.29 -9.86
C GLU A 17 -18.67 -13.39 -9.64
N ASP A 18 -17.53 -13.32 -10.33
CA ASP A 18 -16.43 -14.29 -10.20
C ASP A 18 -15.53 -14.01 -8.99
N ILE A 19 -15.74 -12.87 -8.32
CA ILE A 19 -14.93 -12.44 -7.18
C ILE A 19 -15.63 -12.84 -5.87
N PRO A 20 -14.98 -13.63 -5.01
CA PRO A 20 -15.57 -13.99 -3.74
C PRO A 20 -15.71 -12.75 -2.86
N LYS A 21 -16.78 -12.69 -2.06
CA LYS A 21 -17.04 -11.61 -1.09
C LYS A 21 -15.84 -11.34 -0.17
N LYS A 22 -15.12 -12.41 0.22
CA LYS A 22 -13.87 -12.32 0.97
C LYS A 22 -12.76 -13.02 0.19
N ILE A 23 -11.81 -12.25 -0.32
CA ILE A 23 -10.70 -12.77 -1.12
C ILE A 23 -9.74 -13.56 -0.22
N PRO A 24 -9.40 -14.81 -0.57
CA PRO A 24 -8.46 -15.62 0.21
C PRO A 24 -7.02 -15.14 0.01
N ALA A 25 -6.35 -14.80 1.11
CA ALA A 25 -4.93 -14.49 1.16
C ALA A 25 -4.22 -15.44 2.14
N LYS A 26 -2.93 -15.67 1.91
CA LYS A 26 -2.09 -16.52 2.75
C LYS A 26 -0.95 -15.71 3.36
N LEU A 27 -0.75 -15.83 4.66
CA LEU A 27 0.42 -15.30 5.35
C LEU A 27 1.54 -16.35 5.32
N ILE A 28 2.64 -15.99 4.68
CA ILE A 28 3.85 -16.81 4.58
C ILE A 28 5.02 -16.00 5.12
N ASN A 29 5.58 -16.45 6.23
CA ASN A 29 6.58 -15.72 7.02
C ASN A 29 6.05 -14.36 7.48
N SER A 30 6.33 -13.30 6.72
CA SER A 30 5.92 -11.92 7.02
C SER A 30 5.23 -11.25 5.82
N ARG A 31 4.85 -12.03 4.82
CA ARG A 31 4.27 -11.56 3.56
C ARG A 31 2.87 -12.12 3.40
N VAL A 32 1.94 -11.27 3.01
CA VAL A 32 0.56 -11.68 2.71
C VAL A 32 0.42 -11.78 1.20
N ILE A 33 0.10 -12.95 0.70
CA ILE A 33 0.05 -13.23 -0.74
C ILE A 33 -1.36 -13.63 -1.15
N VAL A 34 -1.88 -12.95 -2.16
CA VAL A 34 -3.07 -13.35 -2.91
C VAL A 34 -2.59 -14.18 -4.10
N PHE A 35 -2.79 -15.50 -3.99
CA PHE A 35 -2.25 -16.46 -4.96
C PHE A 35 -3.05 -16.52 -6.26
N ASN A 36 -4.36 -16.33 -6.19
CA ASN A 36 -5.20 -16.33 -7.38
C ASN A 36 -4.93 -15.03 -8.19
N PRO A 37 -4.44 -15.14 -9.44
CA PRO A 37 -4.14 -13.97 -10.27
C PRO A 37 -5.35 -13.09 -10.59
N LEU A 38 -6.55 -13.68 -10.69
CA LEU A 38 -7.78 -12.93 -10.92
C LEU A 38 -8.07 -12.00 -9.75
N TYR A 39 -8.03 -12.52 -8.52
CA TYR A 39 -8.30 -11.73 -7.32
C TYR A 39 -7.21 -10.69 -7.07
N ALA A 40 -5.95 -11.05 -7.36
CA ALA A 40 -4.83 -10.13 -7.31
C ALA A 40 -5.00 -8.98 -8.31
N SER A 41 -5.40 -9.28 -9.55
CA SER A 41 -5.68 -8.29 -10.60
C SER A 41 -6.85 -7.39 -10.23
N TYR A 42 -7.93 -7.97 -9.70
CA TYR A 42 -9.09 -7.22 -9.22
C TYR A 42 -8.71 -6.23 -8.10
N LEU A 43 -7.96 -6.69 -7.08
CA LEU A 43 -7.50 -5.85 -5.97
C LEU A 43 -6.61 -4.69 -6.44
N TYR A 44 -5.75 -4.93 -7.43
CA TYR A 44 -4.86 -3.91 -7.94
C TYR A 44 -5.59 -2.94 -8.86
N VAL A 45 -6.38 -3.42 -9.80
CA VAL A 45 -6.93 -2.55 -10.85
C VAL A 45 -8.29 -1.97 -10.48
N LYS A 46 -9.24 -2.77 -10.01
CA LYS A 46 -10.61 -2.31 -9.71
C LYS A 46 -10.75 -1.76 -8.28
N LYS A 47 -9.94 -2.23 -7.33
CA LYS A 47 -9.97 -1.78 -5.92
C LYS A 47 -8.85 -0.80 -5.55
N ASN A 48 -8.54 0.18 -6.37
CA ASN A 48 -7.61 1.27 -6.01
C ASN A 48 -6.18 0.80 -5.60
N PHE A 49 -5.55 -0.07 -6.40
CA PHE A 49 -4.12 -0.37 -6.33
C PHE A 49 -3.65 -1.05 -5.03
N PHE A 50 -4.38 -2.04 -4.53
CA PHE A 50 -3.88 -2.90 -3.45
C PHE A 50 -2.84 -3.90 -3.95
N GLY A 51 -1.72 -3.99 -3.23
CA GLY A 51 -0.69 -5.00 -3.43
C GLY A 51 0.30 -4.71 -4.54
N SER A 52 1.24 -5.63 -4.72
CA SER A 52 2.29 -5.55 -5.73
C SER A 52 2.43 -6.92 -6.39
N PRO A 53 2.10 -7.03 -7.70
CA PRO A 53 2.25 -8.28 -8.42
C PRO A 53 3.70 -8.76 -8.41
N LEU A 54 3.91 -10.03 -8.12
CA LEU A 54 5.24 -10.61 -7.98
C LEU A 54 5.96 -10.62 -9.33
N GLY A 55 7.17 -10.07 -9.36
CA GLY A 55 8.01 -9.98 -10.56
C GLY A 55 7.63 -8.86 -11.53
N ILE A 56 6.62 -8.03 -11.22
CA ILE A 56 6.18 -6.93 -12.10
C ILE A 56 6.33 -5.60 -11.35
N SER A 57 7.33 -4.80 -11.74
CA SER A 57 7.60 -3.52 -11.06
C SER A 57 6.59 -2.41 -11.40
N LYS A 58 5.99 -2.45 -12.59
CA LYS A 58 5.00 -1.49 -13.08
C LYS A 58 3.91 -2.26 -13.83
N PRO A 59 2.93 -2.84 -13.11
CA PRO A 59 1.82 -3.53 -13.74
C PRO A 59 1.07 -2.55 -14.64
N ARG A 60 0.73 -3.02 -15.85
CA ARG A 60 -0.27 -2.33 -16.66
C ARG A 60 -1.61 -2.39 -15.92
N LEU A 61 -2.48 -1.43 -16.20
CA LEU A 61 -3.85 -1.45 -15.71
C LEU A 61 -4.63 -2.42 -16.59
N GLU A 62 -4.24 -3.70 -16.54
CA GLU A 62 -4.78 -4.82 -17.28
C GLU A 62 -4.72 -6.06 -16.36
N TYR A 63 -5.39 -7.15 -16.77
CA TYR A 63 -5.23 -8.43 -16.09
C TYR A 63 -3.75 -8.88 -16.10
N PHE A 64 -3.29 -9.43 -14.97
CA PHE A 64 -1.98 -10.07 -14.89
C PHE A 64 -2.10 -11.48 -14.27
N SER A 65 -1.46 -12.44 -14.91
CA SER A 65 -1.44 -13.86 -14.50
C SER A 65 -0.42 -14.16 -13.39
N LYS A 66 -0.23 -13.24 -12.44
CA LYS A 66 0.73 -13.37 -11.33
C LYS A 66 0.08 -13.15 -9.96
N PRO A 67 0.53 -13.87 -8.91
CA PRO A 67 0.16 -13.54 -7.53
C PRO A 67 0.55 -12.11 -7.15
N SER A 68 -0.14 -11.54 -6.17
CA SER A 68 0.18 -10.21 -5.62
C SER A 68 0.49 -10.27 -4.14
N GLU A 69 1.55 -9.56 -3.74
CA GLU A 69 1.92 -9.37 -2.34
C GLU A 69 1.25 -8.11 -1.78
N LEU A 70 0.49 -8.26 -0.71
CA LEU A 70 -0.04 -7.18 0.09
C LEU A 70 0.97 -6.83 1.17
N SER A 71 1.25 -5.54 1.35
CA SER A 71 1.93 -5.08 2.56
C SER A 71 1.08 -5.39 3.80
N LEU A 72 1.72 -5.51 4.97
CA LEU A 72 0.99 -5.78 6.21
C LEU A 72 -0.07 -4.69 6.52
N LEU A 73 0.16 -3.45 6.09
CA LEU A 73 -0.79 -2.34 6.23
C LEU A 73 -2.00 -2.52 5.31
N GLU A 74 -1.78 -2.85 4.03
CA GLU A 74 -2.83 -3.14 3.05
C GLU A 74 -3.67 -4.35 3.49
N ALA A 75 -3.00 -5.42 3.88
CA ALA A 75 -3.65 -6.65 4.33
C ALA A 75 -4.50 -6.40 5.58
N TYR A 76 -3.99 -5.67 6.57
CA TYR A 76 -4.77 -5.37 7.76
C TYR A 76 -5.98 -4.47 7.44
N TYR A 77 -5.81 -3.47 6.56
CA TYR A 77 -6.90 -2.60 6.12
C TYR A 77 -8.04 -3.39 5.47
N LEU A 78 -7.71 -4.25 4.50
CA LEU A 78 -8.68 -5.09 3.81
C LEU A 78 -9.33 -6.12 4.75
N LEU A 79 -8.56 -6.65 5.72
CA LEU A 79 -9.05 -7.59 6.72
C LEU A 79 -10.03 -6.92 7.70
N GLU A 80 -9.76 -5.68 8.13
CA GLU A 80 -10.70 -4.89 8.96
C GLU A 80 -12.00 -4.57 8.20
N LYS A 81 -11.93 -4.39 6.88
CA LYS A 81 -13.11 -4.16 6.02
C LYS A 81 -13.84 -5.44 5.63
N GLU A 82 -13.35 -6.60 6.10
CA GLU A 82 -13.84 -7.92 5.73
C GLU A 82 -13.79 -8.25 4.23
N GLU A 83 -12.93 -7.56 3.46
CA GLU A 83 -12.76 -7.80 2.01
C GLU A 83 -11.80 -8.96 1.72
N ILE A 84 -10.97 -9.35 2.70
CA ILE A 84 -10.07 -10.50 2.58
C ILE A 84 -10.18 -11.42 3.80
N THR A 85 -9.70 -12.65 3.64
CA THR A 85 -9.35 -13.55 4.74
C THR A 85 -7.85 -13.83 4.70
N VAL A 86 -7.23 -14.03 5.87
CA VAL A 86 -5.79 -14.34 5.95
C VAL A 86 -5.57 -15.67 6.65
N LEU A 87 -5.07 -16.66 5.91
CA LEU A 87 -4.66 -17.96 6.46
C LEU A 87 -3.17 -17.93 6.81
N ASP A 88 -2.82 -18.12 8.08
CA ASP A 88 -1.43 -18.41 8.49
C ASP A 88 -1.09 -19.84 8.09
N VAL A 89 -0.18 -19.98 7.13
CA VAL A 89 0.20 -21.29 6.58
C VAL A 89 0.94 -22.15 7.60
N LYS A 90 1.71 -21.53 8.52
CA LYS A 90 2.45 -22.27 9.55
C LYS A 90 1.51 -22.80 10.63
N LYS A 91 0.56 -21.97 11.06
CA LYS A 91 -0.43 -22.34 12.09
C LYS A 91 -1.65 -23.07 11.54
N LYS A 92 -1.81 -23.13 10.21
CA LYS A 92 -2.99 -23.64 9.51
C LYS A 92 -4.30 -23.03 10.03
N LYS A 93 -4.27 -21.75 10.38
CA LYS A 93 -5.37 -21.04 11.06
C LYS A 93 -5.71 -19.74 10.33
N LEU A 94 -7.01 -19.47 10.16
CA LEU A 94 -7.48 -18.14 9.76
C LEU A 94 -7.29 -17.15 10.90
N LEU A 95 -6.59 -16.06 10.61
CA LEU A 95 -6.30 -15.02 11.58
C LEU A 95 -7.49 -14.06 11.71
N THR A 96 -7.89 -13.81 12.94
CA THR A 96 -8.80 -12.69 13.24
C THR A 96 -8.07 -11.36 13.07
N PRO A 97 -8.79 -10.23 12.87
CA PRO A 97 -8.17 -8.91 12.81
C PRO A 97 -7.26 -8.61 14.02
N LYS A 98 -7.71 -8.99 15.23
CA LYS A 98 -6.93 -8.81 16.47
C LYS A 98 -5.61 -9.58 16.47
N GLU A 99 -5.64 -10.84 16.03
CA GLU A 99 -4.43 -11.68 15.94
C GLU A 99 -3.46 -11.18 14.86
N PHE A 100 -4.00 -10.78 13.71
CA PHE A 100 -3.20 -10.21 12.63
C PHE A 100 -2.53 -8.91 13.08
N TYR A 101 -3.27 -8.02 13.74
CA TYR A 101 -2.75 -6.76 14.28
C TYR A 101 -1.59 -6.99 15.25
N ALA A 102 -1.77 -7.91 16.22
CA ALA A 102 -0.75 -8.23 17.20
C ALA A 102 0.53 -8.79 16.55
N MET A 103 0.39 -9.59 15.50
CA MET A 103 1.53 -10.07 14.70
C MET A 103 2.20 -8.94 13.92
N ALA A 104 1.42 -8.14 13.20
CA ALA A 104 1.94 -7.06 12.36
C ALA A 104 2.68 -6.00 13.17
N LYS A 105 2.20 -5.69 14.39
CA LYS A 105 2.87 -4.80 15.35
C LYS A 105 4.27 -5.28 15.74
N LYS A 106 4.48 -6.59 15.86
CA LYS A 106 5.79 -7.17 16.21
C LYS A 106 6.76 -7.19 15.03
N THR A 107 6.23 -7.37 13.82
CA THR A 107 7.05 -7.61 12.62
C THR A 107 7.37 -6.33 11.85
N HIS A 108 6.46 -5.34 11.84
CA HIS A 108 6.57 -4.15 11.01
C HIS A 108 6.95 -2.93 11.84
N TYR A 109 8.05 -2.27 11.46
CA TYR A 109 8.51 -1.05 12.11
C TYR A 109 7.44 0.05 12.09
N LYS A 110 7.13 0.60 13.27
CA LYS A 110 6.09 1.64 13.47
C LYS A 110 4.74 1.28 12.85
N PHE A 111 4.33 0.01 12.95
CA PHE A 111 3.10 -0.47 12.34
C PHE A 111 1.89 0.36 12.76
N GLU A 112 1.72 0.60 14.06
CA GLU A 112 0.55 1.28 14.61
C GLU A 112 0.44 2.71 14.07
N GLU A 113 1.53 3.48 14.14
CA GLU A 113 1.54 4.86 13.66
C GLU A 113 1.30 4.93 12.15
N LYS A 114 1.96 4.06 11.40
CA LYS A 114 1.81 4.01 9.95
C LYS A 114 0.41 3.58 9.54
N TYR A 115 -0.20 2.65 10.28
CA TYR A 115 -1.54 2.18 10.00
C TYR A 115 -2.60 3.25 10.19
N VAL A 116 -2.50 4.05 11.26
CA VAL A 116 -3.43 5.16 11.50
C VAL A 116 -3.44 6.13 10.31
N ILE A 117 -2.26 6.52 9.82
CA ILE A 117 -2.14 7.41 8.67
C ILE A 117 -2.56 6.72 7.36
N TYR A 118 -2.16 5.45 7.17
CA TYR A 118 -2.57 4.67 6.00
C TYR A 118 -4.09 4.60 5.86
N LYS A 119 -4.79 4.27 6.96
CA LYS A 119 -6.24 4.18 7.03
C LYS A 119 -6.90 5.53 6.77
N ASP A 120 -6.42 6.60 7.42
CA ASP A 120 -6.95 7.96 7.19
C ASP A 120 -6.80 8.41 5.73
N LEU A 121 -5.66 8.14 5.10
CA LEU A 121 -5.46 8.44 3.67
C LEU A 121 -6.39 7.63 2.78
N ARG A 122 -6.56 6.32 3.05
CA ARG A 122 -7.49 5.45 2.30
C ARG A 122 -8.93 5.90 2.44
N GLU A 123 -9.37 6.25 3.64
CA GLU A 123 -10.73 6.73 3.93
C GLU A 123 -11.01 8.09 3.26
N LYS A 124 -9.98 8.92 3.07
CA LYS A 124 -10.04 10.18 2.29
C LYS A 124 -9.99 9.97 0.77
N GLY A 125 -9.96 8.72 0.29
CA GLY A 125 -9.92 8.39 -1.14
C GLY A 125 -8.53 8.51 -1.79
N TYR A 126 -7.47 8.64 -0.99
CA TYR A 126 -6.11 8.60 -1.50
C TYR A 126 -5.57 7.16 -1.57
N ILE A 127 -4.53 7.00 -2.39
CA ILE A 127 -3.84 5.73 -2.62
C ILE A 127 -2.41 5.85 -2.06
N PRO A 128 -2.19 5.50 -0.78
CA PRO A 128 -0.85 5.41 -0.21
C PRO A 128 -0.14 4.15 -0.71
N ARG A 129 1.08 4.33 -1.23
CA ARG A 129 1.99 3.25 -1.66
C ARG A 129 3.31 3.33 -0.90
N PRO A 130 4.07 2.23 -0.76
CA PRO A 130 5.36 2.25 -0.07
C PRO A 130 6.31 3.33 -0.62
N GLY A 131 6.79 4.21 0.27
CA GLY A 131 7.64 5.35 -0.07
C GLY A 131 9.14 5.07 -0.09
N LEU A 132 9.57 3.81 0.13
CA LEU A 132 10.98 3.46 0.35
C LEU A 132 11.92 3.97 -0.75
N LYS A 133 11.51 3.88 -2.02
CA LYS A 133 12.28 4.37 -3.18
C LYS A 133 12.55 5.88 -3.14
N PHE A 134 11.75 6.61 -2.37
CA PHE A 134 11.83 8.05 -2.21
C PHE A 134 12.34 8.45 -0.81
N GLY A 135 12.71 7.48 0.03
CA GLY A 135 13.14 7.73 1.40
C GLY A 135 12.00 8.15 2.34
N ALA A 136 10.74 7.91 1.96
CA ALA A 136 9.55 8.24 2.75
C ALA A 136 8.82 6.98 3.24
N ASP A 137 7.88 7.15 4.17
CA ASP A 137 7.01 6.04 4.59
C ASP A 137 5.99 5.72 3.49
N PHE A 138 5.37 6.77 2.92
CA PHE A 138 4.43 6.63 1.82
C PHE A 138 4.68 7.63 0.69
N VAL A 139 4.32 7.23 -0.52
CA VAL A 139 3.99 8.14 -1.62
C VAL A 139 2.50 8.06 -1.88
N VAL A 140 1.86 9.22 -2.01
CA VAL A 140 0.39 9.31 -2.05
C VAL A 140 -0.08 9.76 -3.42
N TYR A 141 -1.04 9.02 -3.97
CA TYR A 141 -1.69 9.32 -5.24
C TYR A 141 -3.17 9.60 -5.00
N LYS A 142 -3.80 10.34 -5.92
CA LYS A 142 -5.24 10.52 -6.05
C LYS A 142 -5.84 9.50 -7.02
N LYS A 143 -5.24 9.32 -8.19
CA LYS A 143 -5.70 8.37 -9.23
C LYS A 143 -4.92 7.05 -9.22
N GLY A 144 -3.63 7.09 -8.91
CA GLY A 144 -2.80 5.90 -8.76
C GLY A 144 -1.51 5.91 -9.61
N PRO A 145 -0.59 4.96 -9.36
CA PRO A 145 0.66 4.85 -10.09
C PRO A 145 0.44 4.53 -11.57
N GLY A 146 1.11 5.26 -12.46
CA GLY A 146 1.01 5.09 -13.91
C GLY A 146 -0.09 5.94 -14.57
N LEU A 147 -1.07 6.40 -13.78
CA LEU A 147 -2.10 7.36 -14.22
C LEU A 147 -1.69 8.81 -13.96
N GLU A 148 -0.94 9.04 -12.89
CA GLU A 148 -0.45 10.36 -12.51
C GLU A 148 0.86 10.28 -11.72
N HIS A 149 1.51 11.42 -11.56
CA HIS A 149 2.58 11.58 -10.57
C HIS A 149 1.99 11.62 -9.16
N SER A 150 2.69 11.04 -8.18
CA SER A 150 2.23 11.11 -6.78
C SER A 150 2.20 12.57 -6.32
N LEU A 151 1.16 12.93 -5.57
CA LEU A 151 0.93 14.30 -5.10
C LEU A 151 1.97 14.74 -4.07
N PHE A 152 2.28 13.88 -3.11
CA PHE A 152 3.20 14.19 -2.01
C PHE A 152 3.80 12.93 -1.41
N MET A 153 4.88 13.13 -0.67
CA MET A 153 5.57 12.10 0.13
C MET A 153 5.25 12.31 1.60
N VAL A 154 4.94 11.23 2.31
CA VAL A 154 4.54 11.29 3.72
C VAL A 154 5.57 10.60 4.59
N HIS A 155 5.99 11.30 5.64
CA HIS A 155 6.72 10.75 6.78
C HIS A 155 5.82 10.74 8.01
N VAL A 156 5.70 9.57 8.63
CA VAL A 156 4.87 9.39 9.83
C VAL A 156 5.74 9.61 11.07
N LEU A 157 5.48 10.71 11.77
CA LEU A 157 6.17 11.09 13.00
C LEU A 157 5.20 11.11 14.17
N ARG A 158 5.59 10.49 15.28
CA ARG A 158 4.81 10.52 16.54
C ARG A 158 4.69 11.96 17.03
N HIS A 159 3.57 12.29 17.67
CA HIS A 159 3.30 13.63 18.20
C HIS A 159 4.45 14.20 19.05
N ASN A 160 5.05 13.38 19.92
CA ASN A 160 6.14 13.82 20.81
C ASN A 160 7.54 13.69 20.20
N LYS A 161 7.66 13.41 18.89
CA LYS A 161 8.97 13.26 18.26
C LYS A 161 9.58 14.65 18.05
N LYS A 162 10.69 14.92 18.75
CA LYS A 162 11.52 16.10 18.45
C LYS A 162 12.05 16.01 17.01
N ILE A 163 11.82 17.07 16.25
CA ILE A 163 12.33 17.23 14.88
C ILE A 163 13.56 18.13 14.98
N THR A 164 14.69 17.67 14.47
CA THR A 164 15.93 18.46 14.45
C THR A 164 16.04 19.24 13.13
N SER A 165 16.85 20.31 13.11
CA SER A 165 17.15 21.05 11.88
C SER A 165 17.74 20.14 10.80
N ILE A 166 18.53 19.14 11.21
CA ILE A 166 19.11 18.13 10.31
C ILE A 166 18.02 17.29 9.64
N ASP A 167 16.96 16.93 10.37
CA ASP A 167 15.83 16.19 9.80
C ASP A 167 15.12 17.01 8.72
N MET A 168 14.98 18.32 8.93
CA MET A 168 14.39 19.24 7.93
C MET A 168 15.28 19.41 6.70
N VAL A 169 16.60 19.53 6.87
CA VAL A 169 17.54 19.58 5.73
C VAL A 169 17.51 18.27 4.93
N ARG A 170 17.45 17.11 5.61
CA ARG A 170 17.31 15.80 4.95
C ARG A 170 16.00 15.70 4.19
N ALA A 171 14.90 16.15 4.80
CA ALA A 171 13.59 16.22 4.15
C ALA A 171 13.64 17.09 2.88
N GLY A 172 14.21 18.29 2.97
CA GLY A 172 14.41 19.19 1.84
C GLY A 172 15.24 18.58 0.72
N ARG A 173 16.35 17.90 1.05
CA ARG A 173 17.17 17.17 0.07
C ARG A 173 16.36 16.11 -0.67
N LEU A 174 15.65 15.25 0.06
CA LEU A 174 14.83 14.19 -0.53
C LEU A 174 13.72 14.76 -1.43
N ALA A 175 13.02 15.78 -0.95
CA ALA A 175 11.94 16.44 -1.66
C ALA A 175 12.39 17.13 -2.96
N THR A 176 13.55 17.79 -2.92
CA THR A 176 14.11 18.54 -4.05
C THR A 176 14.52 17.62 -5.21
N SER A 177 15.14 16.47 -4.90
CA SER A 177 15.56 15.50 -5.93
C SER A 177 14.40 14.95 -6.76
N VAL A 178 13.20 14.85 -6.18
CA VAL A 178 12.02 14.27 -6.86
C VAL A 178 10.94 15.29 -7.17
N ARG A 179 11.17 16.58 -6.84
CA ARG A 179 10.25 17.71 -6.99
C ARG A 179 8.86 17.43 -6.41
N LYS A 180 8.79 16.84 -5.21
CA LYS A 180 7.53 16.52 -4.52
C LYS A 180 7.40 17.26 -3.21
N LYS A 181 6.16 17.62 -2.85
CA LYS A 181 5.86 18.19 -1.54
C LYS A 181 6.20 17.17 -0.45
N TYR A 182 6.94 17.62 0.55
CA TYR A 182 7.26 16.83 1.73
C TYR A 182 6.19 17.04 2.77
N VAL A 183 5.66 15.95 3.32
CA VAL A 183 4.57 16.00 4.29
C VAL A 183 4.94 15.21 5.54
N ILE A 184 4.76 15.84 6.69
CA ILE A 184 4.81 15.16 7.98
C ILE A 184 3.38 14.86 8.40
N ALA A 185 3.09 13.59 8.68
CA ALA A 185 1.80 13.15 9.18
C ALA A 185 1.90 12.77 10.66
N ASN A 186 1.02 13.34 11.47
CA ASN A 186 0.91 13.06 12.89
C ASN A 186 -0.19 12.01 13.14
N PRO A 187 0.13 10.79 13.60
CA PRO A 187 -0.86 9.74 13.79
C PRO A 187 -1.80 10.00 14.97
N LEU A 188 -1.43 10.85 15.95
CA LEU A 188 -2.29 11.13 17.09
C LEU A 188 -3.47 12.02 16.70
N THR A 189 -3.20 13.07 15.93
CA THR A 189 -4.20 14.09 15.55
C THR A 189 -4.69 13.93 14.11
N LYS A 190 -4.11 13.01 13.33
CA LYS A 190 -4.33 12.85 11.88
C LYS A 190 -4.12 14.15 11.09
N SER A 191 -3.18 14.98 11.56
CA SER A 191 -2.81 16.25 10.93
C SER A 191 -1.66 16.06 9.94
N TYR A 192 -1.64 16.87 8.87
CA TYR A 192 -0.66 16.81 7.80
C TYR A 192 -0.02 18.19 7.62
N TYR A 193 1.30 18.26 7.75
CA TYR A 193 2.08 19.50 7.63
C TYR A 193 2.86 19.46 6.32
N PHE A 194 2.57 20.39 5.41
CA PHE A 194 3.20 20.48 4.10
C PHE A 194 4.40 21.41 4.15
N PHE A 195 5.51 20.96 3.61
CA PHE A 195 6.75 21.72 3.52
C PHE A 195 7.10 21.91 2.05
N GLU A 196 7.42 23.16 1.71
CA GLU A 196 7.91 23.57 0.40
C GLU A 196 9.21 24.32 0.59
N TRP A 197 10.16 24.09 -0.31
CA TRP A 197 11.42 24.82 -0.26
C TRP A 197 11.18 26.25 -0.73
N PHE A 198 11.38 27.20 0.18
CA PHE A 198 11.21 28.62 -0.09
C PHE A 198 12.55 29.24 -0.45
N LYS A 199 12.60 29.94 -1.59
CA LYS A 199 13.69 30.84 -1.94
C LYS A 199 13.19 32.27 -1.66
N PRO A 200 13.68 32.93 -0.61
CA PRO A 200 13.30 34.30 -0.27
C PRO A 200 13.68 35.31 -1.36
#